data_AF-A0A0G1PHX0-F1
#
_entry.id   AF-A0A0G1PHX0-F1
#
_cell.length_a   1.000
_cell.length_b   1.000
_cell.length_c   1.000
_cell.angle_alpha   90.00
_cell.angle_beta   90.00
_cell.angle_gamma   90.00
#
_symmetry.space_group_name_H-M   'P 1'
#
loop_
_entity.id
_entity.type
_entity.pdbx_description
1 polymer ?
#
loop_
_entity_poly.entity_id
_entity_poly.type
_entity_poly.pdbx_seq_one_letter_code
_entity_poly.pdbx_strand_id
1 'polypeptide(L)'
;MEKITNTPLLDKENLIRAAYAEKKGRETFGENPFTCYVNIDSPEPDLSQITATLLDQLYARPREAFLWTKAWDKSIVGLNPKESLGCHLMEVGDVRGKLYVPVMTTAPVAVEHMVSSLPEGDLAVLGINTEAVTVDAFLICYLHLVNELIWDITIAESGGGRPLASHYKQAVESVAERGFVTVQMTEEEILTTKLHNQQTSLRIYGSMVNKYVPKIMGAVIK
;
A
#
# COMPACT_ATOMS: atom_id res chain seq x y z
N MET A 1 -13.01 -27.11 -32.68
CA MET A 1 -12.47 -26.63 -31.39
C MET A 1 -12.02 -25.20 -31.59
N GLU A 2 -12.92 -24.25 -31.38
CA GLU A 2 -12.50 -22.85 -31.25
C GLU A 2 -11.61 -22.74 -30.01
N LYS A 3 -10.42 -22.15 -30.17
CA LYS A 3 -9.59 -21.76 -29.05
C LYS A 3 -10.40 -20.76 -28.24
N ILE A 4 -10.83 -21.16 -27.05
CA ILE A 4 -11.34 -20.21 -26.05
C ILE A 4 -10.16 -19.30 -25.71
N THR A 5 -10.02 -18.20 -26.44
CA THR A 5 -9.14 -17.11 -26.07
C THR A 5 -9.76 -16.46 -24.85
N ASN A 6 -9.11 -16.64 -23.70
CA ASN A 6 -9.43 -15.94 -22.46
C ASN A 6 -9.11 -14.44 -22.59
N THR A 7 -9.81 -13.73 -23.46
CA THR A 7 -9.67 -12.29 -23.71
C THR A 7 -9.65 -11.47 -22.40
N PRO A 8 -10.50 -11.76 -21.38
CA PRO A 8 -10.45 -11.04 -20.11
C PRO A 8 -9.14 -11.21 -19.32
N LEU A 9 -8.50 -12.38 -19.41
CA LEU A 9 -7.21 -12.64 -18.75
C LEU A 9 -6.06 -11.93 -19.46
N LEU A 10 -6.09 -11.88 -20.80
CA LEU A 10 -5.08 -11.17 -21.58
C LEU A 10 -5.15 -9.66 -21.34
N ASP A 11 -6.36 -9.10 -21.29
CA ASP A 11 -6.57 -7.67 -21.01
C ASP A 11 -6.13 -7.32 -19.59
N LYS A 12 -6.41 -8.19 -18.60
CA LYS A 12 -5.91 -8.05 -17.23
C LYS A 12 -4.38 -8.07 -17.16
N GLU A 13 -3.72 -9.02 -17.82
CA GLU A 13 -2.25 -9.10 -17.84
C GLU A 13 -1.61 -7.88 -18.51
N ASN A 14 -2.20 -7.39 -19.60
CA ASN A 14 -1.74 -6.19 -20.28
C ASN A 14 -1.87 -4.95 -19.39
N LEU A 15 -3.00 -4.82 -18.67
CA LEU A 15 -3.25 -3.72 -17.75
C LEU A 15 -2.31 -3.77 -16.54
N ILE A 16 -2.05 -4.96 -15.99
CA ILE A 16 -1.06 -5.16 -14.93
C ILE A 16 0.34 -4.71 -15.40
N ARG A 17 0.75 -5.13 -16.60
CA ARG A 17 2.04 -4.72 -17.18
C ARG A 17 2.11 -3.21 -17.41
N ALA A 18 1.04 -2.61 -17.90
CA ALA A 18 0.94 -1.17 -18.10
C ALA A 18 1.07 -0.41 -16.77
N ALA A 19 0.33 -0.82 -15.74
CA ALA A 19 0.40 -0.22 -14.42
C ALA A 19 1.79 -0.36 -13.75
N TYR A 20 2.53 -1.44 -14.00
CA TYR A 20 3.94 -1.55 -13.60
C TYR A 20 4.84 -0.57 -14.36
N ALA A 21 4.64 -0.45 -15.68
CA ALA A 21 5.41 0.46 -16.53
C ALA A 21 5.14 1.94 -16.21
N GLU A 22 3.94 2.27 -15.70
CA GLU A 22 3.53 3.61 -15.30
C GLU A 22 4.22 4.12 -14.01
N LYS A 23 4.95 3.27 -13.27
CA LYS A 23 5.61 3.63 -12.00
C LYS A 23 6.86 4.49 -12.19
N LYS A 24 6.65 5.69 -12.72
CA LYS A 24 7.68 6.70 -12.99
C LYS A 24 8.49 7.01 -11.74
N GLY A 25 9.82 7.03 -11.89
CA GLY A 25 10.76 7.45 -10.84
C GLY A 25 11.05 6.41 -9.75
N ARG A 26 10.34 5.27 -9.73
CA ARG A 26 10.65 4.13 -8.86
C ARG A 26 11.79 3.31 -9.44
N GLU A 27 12.62 2.76 -8.57
CA GLU A 27 13.67 1.81 -8.98
C GLU A 27 13.04 0.42 -9.16
N THR A 28 13.41 -0.29 -10.22
CA THR A 28 13.00 -1.69 -10.40
C THR A 28 13.72 -2.57 -9.39
N PHE A 29 12.96 -3.43 -8.69
CA PHE A 29 13.42 -4.53 -7.81
C PHE A 29 14.93 -4.54 -7.52
N GLY A 30 15.33 -3.81 -6.47
CA GLY A 30 16.69 -3.77 -5.94
C GLY A 30 16.72 -4.16 -4.46
N GLU A 31 17.91 -4.20 -3.87
CA GLU A 31 18.05 -4.33 -2.42
C GLU A 31 17.45 -3.08 -1.75
N ASN A 32 16.29 -3.23 -1.12
CA ASN A 32 15.67 -2.17 -0.33
C ASN A 32 16.31 -2.19 1.07
N PRO A 33 17.08 -1.15 1.45
CA PRO A 33 17.77 -1.12 2.72
C PRO A 33 16.83 -0.81 3.92
N PHE A 34 15.56 -0.57 3.66
CA PHE A 34 14.58 -0.22 4.68
C PHE A 34 13.39 -1.19 4.70
N THR A 35 12.75 -1.31 5.85
CA THR A 35 11.52 -2.09 6.02
C THR A 35 10.59 -1.34 6.96
N CYS A 36 9.31 -1.27 6.61
CA CYS A 36 8.26 -0.80 7.52
C CYS A 36 7.79 -1.98 8.37
N TYR A 37 8.04 -1.94 9.67
CA TYR A 37 7.52 -2.91 10.63
C TYR A 37 6.21 -2.39 11.21
N VAL A 38 5.16 -3.19 11.13
CA VAL A 38 3.81 -2.87 11.60
C VAL A 38 3.52 -3.80 12.76
N ASN A 39 3.46 -3.24 13.96
CA ASN A 39 3.13 -4.00 15.16
C ASN A 39 1.70 -3.71 15.60
N ILE A 40 0.93 -4.76 15.80
CA ILE A 40 -0.45 -4.73 16.27
C ILE A 40 -0.55 -5.54 17.58
N ASP A 41 -1.55 -5.27 18.41
CA ASP A 41 -1.85 -6.03 19.64
C ASP A 41 -3.05 -6.96 19.50
N SER A 42 -3.91 -6.72 18.50
CA SER A 42 -5.10 -7.52 18.22
C SER A 42 -5.28 -7.80 16.71
N PRO A 43 -6.00 -8.87 16.32
CA PRO A 43 -6.40 -9.13 14.93
C PRO A 43 -7.35 -8.08 14.32
N GLU A 44 -7.92 -7.20 15.14
CA GLU A 44 -8.68 -6.02 14.74
C GLU A 44 -7.78 -4.79 14.93
N PRO A 45 -6.92 -4.48 13.94
CA PRO A 45 -5.95 -3.40 14.09
C PRO A 45 -6.62 -2.02 14.13
N ASP A 46 -6.15 -1.14 15.01
CA ASP A 46 -6.52 0.27 14.99
C ASP A 46 -5.83 0.97 13.80
N LEU A 47 -6.57 1.08 12.69
CA LEU A 47 -6.04 1.71 11.47
C LEU A 47 -5.75 3.20 11.66
N SER A 48 -6.45 3.89 12.56
CA SER A 48 -6.18 5.31 12.83
C SER A 48 -4.82 5.46 13.51
N GLN A 49 -4.51 4.62 14.49
CA GLN A 49 -3.20 4.59 15.14
C GLN A 49 -2.08 4.17 14.17
N ILE A 50 -2.32 3.15 13.35
CA ILE A 50 -1.35 2.68 12.35
C ILE A 50 -1.03 3.78 11.33
N THR A 51 -2.05 4.49 10.85
CA THR A 51 -1.86 5.57 9.88
C THR A 51 -1.15 6.77 10.48
N ALA A 52 -1.54 7.19 11.68
CA ALA A 52 -0.88 8.29 12.38
C ALA A 52 0.62 7.98 12.59
N THR A 53 0.93 6.80 13.13
CA THR A 53 2.32 6.38 13.37
C THR A 53 3.11 6.21 12.08
N LEU A 54 2.50 5.70 11.00
CA LEU A 54 3.14 5.66 9.69
C LEU A 54 3.54 7.07 9.24
N LEU A 55 2.57 7.99 9.18
CA LEU A 55 2.82 9.36 8.69
C LEU A 55 3.87 10.06 9.55
N ASP A 56 3.85 9.90 10.87
CA ASP A 56 4.87 10.43 11.78
C ASP A 56 6.27 9.89 11.45
N GLN A 57 6.41 8.58 11.22
CA GLN A 57 7.69 7.97 10.85
C GLN A 57 8.20 8.48 9.50
N LEU A 58 7.32 8.55 8.50
CA LEU A 58 7.68 9.03 7.15
C LEU A 58 8.08 10.50 7.20
N TYR A 59 7.42 11.29 8.05
CA TYR A 59 7.72 12.70 8.27
C TYR A 59 9.06 12.93 8.97
N ALA A 60 9.33 12.17 10.03
CA ALA A 60 10.52 12.30 10.85
C ALA A 60 11.80 11.88 10.10
N ARG A 61 11.67 10.94 9.15
CA ARG A 61 12.80 10.34 8.41
C ARG A 61 12.60 10.41 6.89
N PRO A 62 12.47 11.61 6.30
CA PRO A 62 11.98 11.76 4.93
C PRO A 62 12.96 11.23 3.88
N ARG A 63 14.26 11.15 4.18
CA ARG A 63 15.25 10.58 3.23
C ARG A 63 15.13 9.07 3.15
N GLU A 64 15.05 8.41 4.30
CA GLU A 64 14.89 6.97 4.42
C GLU A 64 13.52 6.53 3.92
N ALA A 65 12.47 7.25 4.30
CA ALA A 65 11.11 7.04 3.83
C ALA A 65 11.01 7.18 2.29
N PHE A 66 11.62 8.23 1.73
CA PHE A 66 11.69 8.40 0.28
C PHE A 66 12.38 7.23 -0.41
N LEU A 67 13.52 6.75 0.13
CA LEU A 67 14.22 5.59 -0.42
C LEU A 67 13.40 4.30 -0.29
N TRP A 68 12.74 4.08 0.85
CA TRP A 68 11.84 2.95 1.09
C TRP A 68 10.70 2.91 0.07
N THR A 69 9.97 4.03 -0.12
CA THR A 69 8.88 4.15 -1.11
C THR A 69 9.38 3.97 -2.54
N LYS A 70 10.51 4.60 -2.86
CA LYS A 70 11.11 4.53 -4.20
C LYS A 70 11.57 3.11 -4.56
N ALA A 71 11.97 2.30 -3.56
CA ALA A 71 12.39 0.91 -3.69
C ALA A 71 11.28 -0.11 -3.34
N TRP A 72 10.02 0.22 -3.65
CA TRP A 72 8.86 -0.68 -3.54
C TRP A 72 8.54 -1.20 -2.13
N ASP A 73 8.85 -0.41 -1.10
CA ASP A 73 8.14 -0.40 0.18
C ASP A 73 7.92 -1.77 0.85
N LYS A 74 9.02 -2.43 1.21
CA LYS A 74 8.95 -3.67 1.98
C LYS A 74 8.28 -3.43 3.34
N SER A 75 7.24 -4.20 3.63
CA SER A 75 6.48 -4.14 4.89
C SER A 75 6.43 -5.50 5.58
N ILE A 76 6.52 -5.53 6.90
CA ILE A 76 6.40 -6.73 7.75
C ILE A 76 5.38 -6.45 8.84
N VAL A 77 4.41 -7.34 8.99
CA VAL A 77 3.36 -7.23 10.02
C VAL A 77 3.62 -8.25 11.11
N GLY A 78 3.52 -7.83 12.38
CA GLY A 78 3.62 -8.68 13.56
C GLY A 78 2.55 -8.36 14.59
N LEU A 79 2.15 -9.36 15.39
CA LEU A 79 1.25 -9.19 16.54
C LEU A 79 2.08 -9.38 17.82
N ASN A 80 2.44 -8.28 18.46
CA ASN A 80 3.21 -8.32 19.69
C ASN A 80 2.74 -7.24 20.68
N PRO A 81 1.87 -7.60 21.65
CA PRO A 81 1.32 -6.64 22.61
C PRO A 81 2.36 -6.09 23.60
N LYS A 82 3.59 -6.61 23.59
CA LYS A 82 4.70 -6.14 24.45
C LYS A 82 5.62 -5.14 23.76
N GLU A 83 5.47 -4.96 22.44
CA GLU A 83 6.24 -3.99 21.66
C GLU A 83 5.38 -2.76 21.32
N SER A 84 6.04 -1.67 20.94
CA SER A 84 5.35 -0.42 20.56
C SER A 84 4.40 -0.65 19.39
N LEU A 85 3.15 -0.25 19.53
CA LEU A 85 2.15 -0.33 18.47
C LEU A 85 2.44 0.64 17.32
N GLY A 86 1.90 0.30 16.14
CA GLY A 86 1.96 1.14 14.95
C GLY A 86 3.07 0.78 13.97
N CYS A 87 3.38 1.72 13.08
CA CYS A 87 4.37 1.57 12.03
C CYS A 87 5.73 2.14 12.46
N HIS A 88 6.81 1.43 12.10
CA HIS A 88 8.20 1.78 12.42
C HIS A 88 9.10 1.54 11.21
N LEU A 89 9.81 2.56 10.75
CA LEU A 89 10.77 2.41 9.66
C LEU A 89 12.13 1.95 10.19
N MET A 90 12.61 0.79 9.74
CA MET A 90 13.86 0.16 10.18
C MET A 90 14.87 0.03 9.03
N GLU A 91 16.15 0.23 9.31
CA GLU A 91 17.25 -0.17 8.42
C GLU A 91 17.45 -1.70 8.51
N VAL A 92 17.83 -2.38 7.42
CA VAL A 92 17.90 -3.85 7.34
C VAL A 92 18.63 -4.42 8.56
N GLY A 93 17.86 -5.16 9.35
CA GLY A 93 18.36 -5.85 10.52
C GLY A 93 17.24 -6.14 11.49
N ASP A 94 16.20 -6.86 11.05
CA ASP A 94 15.41 -7.57 12.02
C ASP A 94 15.20 -9.05 11.68
N VAL A 95 16.00 -9.88 12.35
CA VAL A 95 15.82 -11.33 12.40
C VAL A 95 14.49 -11.69 13.10
N ARG A 96 13.88 -10.76 13.85
CA ARG A 96 12.55 -10.91 14.49
C ARG A 96 11.40 -11.00 13.49
N GLY A 97 11.54 -10.45 12.28
CA GLY A 97 10.50 -10.55 11.25
C GLY A 97 10.15 -12.00 10.83
N LYS A 98 11.03 -12.97 11.12
CA LYS A 98 10.75 -14.40 10.97
C LYS A 98 10.27 -15.09 12.26
N LEU A 99 10.42 -14.45 13.42
CA LEU A 99 10.12 -15.04 14.74
C LEU A 99 8.68 -14.81 15.20
N TYR A 100 7.97 -13.85 14.59
CA TYR A 100 6.65 -13.41 15.07
C TYR A 100 5.61 -13.29 13.96
N VAL A 101 5.50 -14.29 13.06
CA VAL A 101 4.29 -14.42 12.23
C VAL A 101 3.27 -15.17 13.07
N PRO A 102 2.29 -14.47 13.68
CA PRO A 102 1.33 -15.09 14.57
C PRO A 102 0.31 -15.83 13.71
N VAL A 103 0.07 -17.10 14.02
CA VAL A 103 -0.92 -17.97 13.35
C VAL A 103 -2.29 -17.29 13.24
N MET A 104 -2.65 -16.39 14.16
CA MET A 104 -3.94 -15.70 14.18
C MET A 104 -4.10 -14.58 13.14
N THR A 105 -3.01 -14.03 12.58
CA THR A 105 -3.12 -13.07 11.46
C THR A 105 -3.51 -13.74 10.16
N THR A 106 -3.33 -15.07 10.06
CA THR A 106 -3.56 -15.85 8.83
C THR A 106 -5.00 -16.33 8.63
N ALA A 107 -5.90 -16.02 9.57
CA ALA A 107 -7.33 -16.27 9.37
C ALA A 107 -7.86 -15.26 8.32
N PRO A 108 -8.62 -15.71 7.31
CA PRO A 108 -9.29 -14.79 6.40
C PRO A 108 -10.27 -13.91 7.18
N VAL A 109 -10.22 -12.61 6.92
CA VAL A 109 -11.12 -11.60 7.49
C VAL A 109 -11.83 -10.88 6.35
N ALA A 110 -13.10 -10.53 6.56
CA ALA A 110 -13.83 -9.70 5.60
C ALA A 110 -13.32 -8.25 5.73
N VAL A 111 -12.86 -7.69 4.61
CA VAL A 111 -12.35 -6.31 4.51
C VAL A 111 -13.36 -5.29 5.04
N GLU A 112 -14.65 -5.62 4.92
CA GLU A 112 -15.81 -4.87 5.38
C GLU A 112 -15.69 -4.33 6.82
N HIS A 113 -15.19 -5.15 7.75
CA HIS A 113 -15.12 -4.79 9.16
C HIS A 113 -13.97 -3.82 9.48
N MET A 114 -12.90 -3.83 8.69
CA MET A 114 -11.67 -3.07 9.01
C MET A 114 -11.70 -1.63 8.48
N VAL A 115 -12.42 -1.36 7.39
CA VAL A 115 -12.40 -0.04 6.72
C VAL A 115 -13.24 1.03 7.44
N SER A 116 -14.21 0.62 8.25
CA SER A 116 -15.22 1.52 8.84
C SER A 116 -14.70 2.52 9.89
N SER A 117 -13.44 2.43 10.30
CA SER A 117 -12.87 3.16 11.45
C SER A 117 -11.80 4.20 11.08
N LEU A 118 -11.68 4.58 9.80
CA LEU A 118 -10.70 5.57 9.35
C LEU A 118 -11.32 6.97 9.24
N PRO A 119 -10.57 8.03 9.61
CA PRO A 119 -11.01 9.40 9.40
C PRO A 119 -11.18 9.70 7.91
N GLU A 120 -12.22 10.44 7.56
CA GLU A 120 -12.45 10.92 6.20
C GLU A 120 -11.56 12.13 5.89
N GLY A 121 -11.14 12.24 4.62
CA GLY A 121 -10.37 13.38 4.13
C GLY A 121 -10.61 13.61 2.65
N ASP A 122 -10.18 14.76 2.13
CA ASP A 122 -10.59 15.24 0.81
C ASP A 122 -9.51 15.13 -0.28
N LEU A 123 -8.36 14.55 0.05
CA LEU A 123 -7.21 14.49 -0.85
C LEU A 123 -7.37 13.43 -1.94
N ALA A 124 -7.93 12.28 -1.57
CA ALA A 124 -8.11 11.13 -2.45
C ALA A 124 -9.08 10.10 -1.84
N VAL A 125 -9.50 9.16 -2.68
CA VAL A 125 -10.19 7.93 -2.29
C VAL A 125 -9.26 6.74 -2.51
N LEU A 126 -9.04 5.94 -1.47
CA LEU A 126 -8.33 4.67 -1.50
C LEU A 126 -9.33 3.52 -1.66
N GLY A 127 -9.41 2.95 -2.85
CA GLY A 127 -10.22 1.76 -3.13
C GLY A 127 -9.45 0.48 -2.79
N ILE A 128 -9.85 -0.25 -1.75
CA ILE A 128 -9.25 -1.53 -1.35
C ILE A 128 -10.02 -2.68 -1.98
N ASN A 129 -9.29 -3.66 -2.53
CA ASN A 129 -9.88 -4.87 -3.08
C ASN A 129 -10.66 -5.66 -2.01
N THR A 130 -11.91 -6.04 -2.31
CA THR A 130 -12.79 -6.81 -1.41
C THR A 130 -12.49 -8.31 -1.35
N GLU A 131 -11.49 -8.82 -2.07
CA GLU A 131 -11.07 -10.23 -1.96
C GLU A 131 -10.78 -10.59 -0.48
N ALA A 132 -11.16 -11.80 -0.07
CA ALA A 132 -10.90 -12.26 1.29
C ALA A 132 -9.39 -12.35 1.54
N VAL A 133 -8.90 -11.58 2.50
CA VAL A 133 -7.48 -11.48 2.84
C VAL A 133 -7.26 -11.86 4.29
N THR A 134 -6.02 -12.16 4.64
CA THR A 134 -5.57 -12.27 6.03
C THR A 134 -5.31 -10.87 6.60
N VAL A 135 -5.24 -10.71 7.93
CA VAL A 135 -5.05 -9.39 8.57
C VAL A 135 -3.74 -8.73 8.12
N ASP A 136 -2.66 -9.52 8.03
CA ASP A 136 -1.37 -9.06 7.52
C ASP A 136 -1.47 -8.65 6.03
N ALA A 137 -2.18 -9.43 5.21
CA ALA A 137 -2.38 -9.11 3.81
C ALA A 137 -3.22 -7.84 3.61
N PHE A 138 -4.24 -7.62 4.45
CA PHE A 138 -4.99 -6.36 4.48
C PHE A 138 -4.09 -5.18 4.82
N LEU A 139 -3.32 -5.25 5.90
CA LEU A 139 -2.42 -4.17 6.31
C LEU A 139 -1.36 -3.89 5.24
N ILE A 140 -0.84 -4.92 4.56
CA ILE A 140 0.03 -4.76 3.39
C ILE A 140 -0.70 -3.97 2.30
N CYS A 141 -1.92 -4.37 1.91
CA CYS A 141 -2.69 -3.66 0.88
C CYS A 141 -2.92 -2.19 1.26
N TYR A 142 -3.36 -1.96 2.50
CA TYR A 142 -3.67 -0.63 3.02
C TYR A 142 -2.45 0.29 3.00
N LEU A 143 -1.34 -0.12 3.61
CA LEU A 143 -0.12 0.68 3.68
C LEU A 143 0.47 0.96 2.31
N HIS A 144 0.40 -0.02 1.40
CA HIS A 144 0.85 0.14 0.02
C HIS A 144 -0.01 1.15 -0.75
N LEU A 145 -1.30 1.28 -0.44
CA LEU A 145 -2.18 2.31 -1.04
C LEU A 145 -1.92 3.71 -0.47
N VAL A 146 -1.76 3.83 0.85
CA VAL A 146 -1.36 5.11 1.49
C VAL A 146 -0.03 5.60 0.89
N ASN A 147 0.93 4.69 0.76
CA ASN A 147 2.22 4.99 0.16
C ASN A 147 2.14 5.33 -1.34
N GLU A 148 1.21 4.71 -2.07
CA GLU A 148 0.96 5.07 -3.47
C GLU A 148 0.38 6.48 -3.59
N LEU A 149 -0.52 6.89 -2.68
CA LEU A 149 -1.04 8.26 -2.61
C LEU A 149 0.08 9.27 -2.36
N ILE A 150 0.93 9.01 -1.37
CA ILE A 150 2.09 9.88 -1.06
C ILE A 150 3.01 9.98 -2.29
N TRP A 151 3.28 8.87 -2.97
CA TRP A 151 4.12 8.86 -4.17
C TRP A 151 3.51 9.65 -5.33
N ASP A 152 2.21 9.50 -5.57
CA ASP A 152 1.49 10.24 -6.60
C ASP A 152 1.59 11.75 -6.40
N ILE A 153 1.42 12.21 -5.16
CA ILE A 153 1.56 13.62 -4.81
C ILE A 153 3.02 14.06 -4.96
N THR A 154 3.97 13.24 -4.52
CA THR A 154 5.41 13.51 -4.69
C THR A 154 5.78 13.75 -6.16
N ILE A 155 5.18 12.97 -7.09
CA ILE A 155 5.39 13.12 -8.53
C ILE A 155 4.73 14.40 -9.06
N ALA A 156 3.52 14.72 -8.58
CA ALA A 156 2.83 15.95 -8.97
C ALA A 156 3.61 17.20 -8.53
N GLU A 157 4.09 17.21 -7.29
CA GLU A 157 4.87 18.30 -6.70
C GLU A 157 6.25 18.46 -7.35
N SER A 158 6.81 17.40 -7.95
CA SER A 158 8.07 17.52 -8.67
C SER A 158 7.97 18.33 -9.97
N GLY A 159 6.76 18.71 -10.40
CA GLY A 159 6.54 19.56 -11.58
C GLY A 159 7.07 18.94 -12.88
N GLY A 160 7.12 17.62 -12.97
CA GLY A 160 7.72 16.88 -14.09
C GLY A 160 9.23 16.63 -13.99
N GLY A 161 9.89 17.24 -12.99
CA GLY A 161 11.28 16.98 -12.64
C GLY A 161 11.48 15.66 -11.89
N ARG A 162 12.73 15.35 -11.55
CA ARG A 162 13.08 14.16 -10.75
C ARG A 162 12.53 14.32 -9.32
N PRO A 163 11.75 13.36 -8.80
CA PRO A 163 11.33 13.37 -7.40
C PRO A 163 12.53 13.44 -6.44
N LEU A 164 12.37 14.21 -5.36
CA LEU A 164 13.36 14.43 -4.31
C LEU A 164 12.71 14.18 -2.95
N ALA A 165 13.53 13.93 -1.93
CA ALA A 165 13.06 13.74 -0.56
C ALA A 165 12.29 14.96 0.00
N SER A 166 12.55 16.17 -0.52
CA SER A 166 11.80 17.38 -0.15
C SER A 166 10.35 17.35 -0.66
N HIS A 167 10.13 16.95 -1.91
CA HIS A 167 8.78 16.76 -2.47
C HIS A 167 8.07 15.62 -1.72
N TYR A 168 8.79 14.55 -1.39
CA TYR A 168 8.20 13.46 -0.61
C TYR A 168 7.73 13.93 0.78
N LYS A 169 8.54 14.75 1.45
CA LYS A 169 8.16 15.32 2.74
C LYS A 169 6.89 16.17 2.63
N GLN A 170 6.78 17.02 1.61
CA GLN A 170 5.60 17.86 1.35
C GLN A 170 4.36 17.01 1.06
N ALA A 171 4.51 15.93 0.28
CA ALA A 171 3.44 14.98 0.05
C ALA A 171 2.95 14.30 1.35
N VAL A 172 3.86 13.93 2.25
CA VAL A 172 3.50 13.38 3.58
C VAL A 172 2.75 14.43 4.42
N GLU A 173 3.21 15.68 4.43
CA GLU A 173 2.51 16.80 5.11
C GLU A 173 1.08 16.96 4.57
N SER A 174 0.91 16.99 3.25
CA SER A 174 -0.38 17.11 2.59
C SER A 174 -1.34 15.96 2.95
N VAL A 175 -0.85 14.72 2.94
CA VAL A 175 -1.63 13.53 3.33
C VAL A 175 -2.02 13.59 4.81
N ALA A 176 -1.12 14.03 5.70
CA ALA A 176 -1.40 14.15 7.12
C ALA A 176 -2.41 15.26 7.43
N GLU A 177 -2.36 16.39 6.72
CA GLU A 177 -3.24 17.54 6.93
C GLU A 177 -4.64 17.35 6.34
N ARG A 178 -4.72 16.77 5.13
CA ARG A 178 -5.97 16.69 4.36
C ARG A 178 -6.69 15.34 4.44
N GLY A 179 -5.96 14.28 4.80
CA GLY A 179 -6.50 12.92 4.94
C GLY A 179 -7.00 12.33 3.61
N PHE A 180 -7.67 11.19 3.68
CA PHE A 180 -8.22 10.47 2.52
C PHE A 180 -9.40 9.60 2.97
N VAL A 181 -10.31 9.28 2.04
CA VAL A 181 -11.38 8.30 2.30
C VAL A 181 -10.90 6.91 1.90
N THR A 182 -11.25 5.88 2.66
CA THR A 182 -11.04 4.49 2.25
C THR A 182 -12.38 3.85 1.92
N VAL A 183 -12.47 3.23 0.74
CA VAL A 183 -13.66 2.53 0.27
C VAL A 183 -13.31 1.13 -0.17
N GLN A 184 -14.33 0.28 -0.24
CA GLN A 184 -14.21 -1.07 -0.76
C GLN A 184 -14.56 -1.08 -2.24
N MET A 185 -13.81 -1.87 -3.01
CA MET A 185 -14.04 -2.05 -4.44
C MET A 185 -13.68 -3.48 -4.83
N THR A 186 -14.52 -4.11 -5.64
CA THR A 186 -14.17 -5.36 -6.32
C THR A 186 -13.03 -5.12 -7.31
N GLU A 187 -12.33 -6.18 -7.70
CA GLU A 187 -11.31 -6.09 -8.74
C GLU A 187 -11.87 -5.50 -10.04
N GLU A 188 -13.09 -5.86 -10.42
CA GLU A 188 -13.76 -5.33 -11.62
C GLU A 188 -14.02 -3.82 -11.52
N GLU A 189 -14.49 -3.34 -10.36
CA GLU A 189 -14.69 -1.90 -10.12
C GLU A 189 -13.37 -1.12 -10.16
N ILE A 190 -12.29 -1.67 -9.59
CA ILE A 190 -10.95 -1.08 -9.64
C ILE A 190 -10.47 -0.93 -11.08
N LEU A 191 -10.58 -2.00 -11.86
CA LEU A 191 -10.17 -2.01 -13.27
C LEU A 191 -11.02 -1.05 -14.10
N THR A 192 -12.33 -1.08 -13.91
CA THR A 192 -13.28 -0.17 -14.57
C THR A 192 -12.96 1.28 -14.25
N THR A 193 -12.64 1.59 -12.99
CA THR A 193 -12.26 2.94 -12.57
C THR A 193 -10.97 3.42 -13.24
N LYS A 194 -9.94 2.56 -13.34
CA LYS A 194 -8.72 2.89 -14.08
C LYS A 194 -8.98 3.15 -15.57
N LEU A 195 -9.86 2.35 -16.19
CA LEU A 195 -10.20 2.51 -17.60
C LEU A 195 -10.88 3.87 -17.87
N HIS A 196 -11.80 4.28 -16.99
CA HIS A 196 -12.54 5.55 -17.12
C HIS A 196 -11.74 6.77 -16.64
N ASN A 197 -10.88 6.61 -15.64
CA ASN A 197 -10.02 7.67 -15.12
C ASN A 197 -8.55 7.25 -15.19
N GLN A 198 -7.86 7.74 -16.22
CA GLN A 198 -6.44 7.45 -16.46
C GLN A 198 -5.51 7.96 -15.35
N GLN A 199 -5.93 8.94 -14.55
CA GLN A 199 -5.17 9.47 -13.41
C GLN A 199 -5.23 8.57 -12.17
N THR A 200 -6.10 7.56 -12.18
CA THR A 200 -6.15 6.53 -11.14
C THR A 200 -4.84 5.76 -11.11
N SER A 201 -4.25 5.65 -9.93
CA SER A 201 -3.04 4.85 -9.73
C SER A 201 -3.41 3.49 -9.16
N LEU A 202 -3.04 2.43 -9.88
CA LEU A 202 -3.25 1.05 -9.42
C LEU A 202 -2.08 0.57 -8.60
N ARG A 203 -2.38 -0.17 -7.53
CA ARG A 203 -1.38 -0.88 -6.74
C ARG A 203 -1.48 -2.38 -7.02
N ILE A 204 -0.35 -2.96 -7.42
CA ILE A 204 -0.26 -4.36 -7.83
C ILE A 204 0.74 -5.07 -6.94
N TYR A 205 0.40 -6.27 -6.49
CA TYR A 205 1.31 -7.12 -5.75
C TYR A 205 2.16 -7.97 -6.69
N GLY A 206 3.47 -7.73 -6.67
CA GLY A 206 4.43 -8.45 -7.52
C GLY A 206 5.11 -9.64 -6.86
N SER A 207 4.88 -9.82 -5.55
CA SER A 207 5.48 -10.91 -4.78
C SER A 207 4.55 -12.11 -4.75
N MET A 208 5.12 -13.31 -4.86
CA MET A 208 4.38 -14.57 -4.68
C MET A 208 4.48 -15.11 -3.24
N VAL A 209 5.09 -14.34 -2.32
CA VAL A 209 5.38 -14.79 -0.95
C VAL A 209 4.10 -14.88 -0.10
N ASN A 210 3.18 -13.92 -0.24
CA ASN A 210 1.92 -13.92 0.49
C ASN A 210 0.75 -14.15 -0.49
N LYS A 211 0.24 -15.37 -0.53
CA LYS A 211 -0.85 -15.77 -1.45
C LYS A 211 -2.21 -15.14 -1.13
N TYR A 212 -2.37 -14.53 0.05
CA TYR A 212 -3.62 -13.91 0.49
C TYR A 212 -3.67 -12.41 0.16
N VAL A 213 -2.61 -11.87 -0.43
CA VAL A 213 -2.62 -10.52 -0.98
C VAL A 213 -3.12 -10.61 -2.43
N PRO A 214 -4.22 -9.93 -2.79
CA PRO A 214 -4.73 -9.95 -4.16
C PRO A 214 -3.71 -9.35 -5.12
N LYS A 215 -3.67 -9.86 -6.36
CA LYS A 215 -2.75 -9.34 -7.38
C LYS A 215 -2.97 -7.85 -7.63
N ILE A 216 -4.22 -7.42 -7.68
CA ILE A 216 -4.60 -6.01 -7.69
C ILE A 216 -5.01 -5.64 -6.27
N MET A 217 -4.16 -4.92 -5.55
CA MET A 217 -4.42 -4.54 -4.16
C MET A 217 -5.53 -3.50 -4.05
N GLY A 218 -5.58 -2.58 -5.01
CA GLY A 218 -6.47 -1.44 -4.95
C GLY A 218 -6.11 -0.32 -5.90
N ALA A 219 -6.77 0.82 -5.71
CA ALA A 219 -6.60 2.03 -6.48
C ALA A 219 -6.50 3.27 -5.59
N VAL A 220 -5.69 4.24 -6.01
CA VAL A 220 -5.74 5.63 -5.53
C VAL A 220 -6.48 6.46 -6.57
N ILE A 221 -7.60 7.04 -6.17
CA ILE A 221 -8.50 7.83 -7.01
C ILE A 221 -8.42 9.28 -6.52
N LYS A 222 -8.07 10.21 -7.42
CA LYS A 222 -7.94 11.64 -7.16
C LYS A 222 -9.05 12.40 -7.88
#